data_AF-X1UA04-F1
#
_entry.id   AF-X1UA04-F1
#
_cell.length_a   1.000
_cell.length_b   1.000
_cell.length_c   1.000
_cell.angle_alpha   90.00
_cell.angle_beta   90.00
_cell.angle_gamma   90.00
#
_symmetry.space_group_name_H-M   'P 1'
#
loop_
_entity.id
_entity.type
_entity.pdbx_description
1 polymer ?
#
loop_
_entity_poly.entity_id
_entity_poly.type
_entity_poly.pdbx_seq_one_letter_code
_entity_poly.pdbx_strand_id
1 'polypeptide(L)' 'EGLRDKVKIMVGGGAITQEFANSIGADGYDPAAPGAVKLACGLIGK' A
#
# COMPACT_ATOMS: atom_id res chain seq x y z
N GLU A 1 -6.77 -5.23 20.46
CA GLU A 1 -6.74 -4.93 19.01
C GLU A 1 -5.88 -3.70 18.77
N GLY A 2 -4.95 -3.76 17.82
CA GLY A 2 -4.08 -2.64 17.49
C GLY A 2 -4.66 -1.78 16.37
N LEU A 3 -4.13 -0.56 16.19
CA LEU A 3 -4.49 0.30 15.05
C LEU A 3 -4.16 -0.37 13.70
N ARG A 4 -3.10 -1.20 13.65
CA ARG A 4 -2.65 -1.93 12.46
C ARG A 4 -3.75 -2.79 11.83
N ASP A 5 -4.65 -3.35 12.64
CA ASP A 5 -5.72 -4.25 12.20
C ASP A 5 -6.93 -3.48 11.64
N LYS A 6 -6.99 -2.16 11.85
CA LYS A 6 -8.14 -1.29 11.53
C LYS A 6 -7.91 -0.41 10.30
N VAL A 7 -6.71 -0.42 9.73
CA VAL A 7 -6.33 0.45 8.61
C VAL A 7 -5.59 -0.34 7.53
N LYS A 8 -5.62 0.19 6.30
CA LYS A 8 -4.78 -0.27 5.20
C LYS A 8 -3.58 0.66 5.06
N ILE A 9 -2.37 0.09 5.07
CA ILE A 9 -1.12 0.83 4.97
C ILE A 9 -0.57 0.66 3.55
N MET A 10 -0.39 1.76 2.84
CA MET A 10 0.22 1.78 1.51
C MET A 10 1.53 2.55 1.56
N VAL A 11 2.51 2.10 0.77
CA VAL A 11 3.78 2.79 0.53
C VAL A 11 3.98 3.01 -0.96
N GLY A 12 4.81 3.98 -1.36
CA GLY A 12 4.98 4.30 -2.77
C GLY A 12 6.17 5.20 -3.07
N GLY A 13 6.40 5.42 -4.36
CA GLY A 13 7.49 6.24 -4.90
C GLY A 13 8.50 5.40 -5.70
N GLY A 14 9.02 5.97 -6.79
CA GLY A 14 9.85 5.24 -7.75
C GLY A 14 11.22 4.74 -7.22
N ALA A 15 11.65 5.19 -6.05
CA ALA A 15 12.85 4.69 -5.37
C ALA A 15 12.59 3.47 -4.47
N ILE A 16 11.32 3.10 -4.28
CA ILE A 16 10.89 1.97 -3.47
C ILE A 16 10.66 0.74 -4.37
N THR A 17 10.64 -0.45 -3.79
CA THR A 17 10.31 -1.70 -4.50
C THR A 17 9.21 -2.46 -3.78
N GLN A 18 8.57 -3.40 -4.48
CA GLN A 18 7.55 -4.26 -3.90
C GLN A 18 8.13 -5.13 -2.77
N GLU A 19 9.37 -5.58 -2.90
CA GLU A 19 10.06 -6.40 -1.90
C GLU A 19 10.24 -5.62 -0.59
N PHE A 20 10.59 -4.34 -0.68
CA PHE A 20 10.69 -3.47 0.50
C PHE A 20 9.31 -3.25 1.15
N ALA A 21 8.28 -2.99 0.35
CA ALA A 21 6.93 -2.83 0.87
C ALA A 21 6.43 -4.08 1.62
N ASN A 22 6.75 -5.26 1.07
CA ASN A 22 6.42 -6.54 1.70
C ASN A 22 7.21 -6.76 3.00
N SER A 23 8.50 -6.40 3.04
CA SER A 23 9.35 -6.62 4.22
C SER A 23 8.92 -5.79 5.43
N ILE A 24 8.31 -4.62 5.21
CA ILE A 24 7.74 -3.79 6.28
C ILE A 24 6.27 -4.13 6.59
N GLY A 25 5.67 -5.08 5.87
CA GLY A 25 4.29 -5.51 6.06
C GLY A 25 3.25 -4.49 5.61
N ALA A 26 3.52 -3.74 4.53
CA ALA A 26 2.51 -2.88 3.91
C ALA A 26 1.42 -3.73 3.22
N ASP A 27 0.20 -3.20 3.18
CA ASP A 27 -0.93 -3.83 2.50
C ASP A 27 -0.95 -3.55 0.98
N GLY A 28 -0.15 -2.57 0.52
CA GLY A 28 -0.03 -2.25 -0.89
C GLY A 28 1.14 -1.34 -1.23
N TYR A 29 1.61 -1.46 -2.47
CA TYR A 29 2.66 -0.62 -3.04
C TYR A 29 2.35 -0.22 -4.47
N ASP A 30 2.65 1.04 -4.82
CA ASP A 30 2.68 1.48 -6.21
C ASP A 30 3.79 2.52 -6.43
N PRO A 31 4.58 2.42 -7.51
CA PRO A 31 5.63 3.40 -7.82
C PRO A 31 5.09 4.77 -8.24
N ALA A 32 3.82 4.87 -8.68
CA ALA A 32 3.26 6.07 -9.29
C ALA A 32 1.85 6.42 -8.79
N ALA A 33 1.52 7.71 -8.80
CA ALA A 33 0.24 8.20 -8.30
C ALA A 33 -1.00 7.58 -8.98
N PRO A 34 -1.06 7.40 -10.33
CA PRO A 34 -2.24 6.82 -10.96
C PRO A 34 -2.52 5.37 -10.55
N GLY A 35 -1.46 4.57 -10.33
CA GLY A 35 -1.58 3.19 -9.87
C GLY A 35 -1.96 3.11 -8.39
N ALA A 36 -1.39 4.00 -7.56
CA ALA A 36 -1.77 4.12 -6.15
C ALA A 36 -3.27 4.40 -5.95
N VAL A 37 -3.89 5.22 -6.80
CA VAL A 37 -5.36 5.46 -6.73
C VAL A 37 -6.15 4.17 -6.98
N LYS A 38 -5.76 3.37 -7.97
CA LYS A 38 -6.42 2.09 -8.28
C LYS A 38 -6.25 1.08 -7.15
N LEU A 39 -5.02 1.00 -6.61
CA LEU A 39 -4.69 0.15 -5.48
C LEU A 39 -5.50 0.51 -4.24
N ALA A 40 -5.56 1.80 -3.87
CA ALA A 40 -6.34 2.27 -2.74
C ALA A 40 -7.82 1.90 -2.89
N CYS A 41 -8.40 2.06 -4.08
CA CYS A 41 -9.79 1.68 -4.35
C CYS A 41 -10.02 0.17 -4.19
N GLY A 42 -9.07 -0.67 -4.61
CA GLY A 42 -9.15 -2.12 -4.43
C GLY A 42 -9.05 -2.57 -2.98
N LEU A 43 -8.22 -1.88 -2.17
CA LEU A 43 -8.00 -2.23 -0.76
C LEU A 43 -9.19 -1.90 0.16
N ILE A 44 -9.97 -0.88 -0.18
CA ILE A 44 -11.15 -0.46 0.58
C ILE A 44 -12.46 -1.10 0.09
N GLY A 45 -12.41 -1.88 -1.00
CA GLY A 45 -13.56 -2.62 -1.52
C GLY A 45 -14.67 -1.74 -2.09
N LYS A 46 -14.33 -0.88 -3.06
CA LYS A 46 -15.32 -0.08 -3.79
C LYS A 46 -16.08 -0.87 -4.84
#